data_AF-A0A3A4JZ38-F1
#
_entry.id   AF-A0A3A4JZ38-F1
#
_cell.length_a   1.000
_cell.length_b   1.000
_cell.length_c   1.000
_cell.angle_alpha   90.00
_cell.angle_beta   90.00
_cell.angle_gamma   90.00
#
_symmetry.space_group_name_H-M   'P 1'
#
loop_
_entity.id
_entity.type
_entity.pdbx_description
1 polymer ?
#
loop_
_entity_poly.entity_id
_entity_poly.type
_entity_poly.pdbx_seq_one_letter_code
_entity_poly.pdbx_strand_id
1 'polypeptide(L)' 'MEEKAGKVFRTAEEAGWTISEEYGKKLDQMFADFNTDRNAMLPESTTGLRGRFGGDDLAGTEYEGWTSDSD' A
#
# COMPACT_ATOMS: atom_id res chain seq x y z
N MET A 1 9.67 -10.75 -21.55
CA MET A 1 9.75 -11.80 -20.51
C MET A 1 11.04 -11.62 -19.72
N GLU A 2 10.94 -11.32 -18.43
CA GLU A 2 12.09 -11.08 -17.54
C GLU A 2 12.13 -12.16 -16.46
N GLU A 3 13.30 -12.74 -16.20
CA GLU A 3 13.48 -13.70 -15.11
C GLU A 3 14.26 -13.05 -13.96
N LYS A 4 13.67 -13.05 -12.76
CA LYS A 4 14.27 -12.54 -11.52
C LYS A 4 14.02 -13.54 -10.39
N ALA A 5 15.08 -13.91 -9.68
CA ALA A 5 15.01 -14.84 -8.54
C ALA A 5 14.27 -16.16 -8.84
N GLY A 6 14.50 -16.75 -10.02
CA GLY A 6 13.85 -18.00 -10.45
C GLY A 6 12.36 -17.88 -10.78
N LYS A 7 11.85 -16.64 -10.89
CA LYS A 7 10.47 -16.36 -11.30
C LYS A 7 10.46 -15.63 -12.63
N VAL A 8 9.56 -16.06 -13.50
CA VAL A 8 9.30 -15.45 -14.79
C VAL A 8 8.20 -14.41 -14.65
N PHE A 9 8.54 -13.16 -14.92
CA PHE A 9 7.61 -12.06 -14.98
C PHE A 9 7.23 -11.80 -16.44
N ARG A 10 5.93 -11.82 -16.70
CA ARG A 10 5.34 -11.50 -18.00
C ARG A 10 4.64 -10.16 -17.88
N THR A 11 4.73 -9.36 -18.95
CA THR A 11 3.89 -8.18 -19.07
C THR A 11 2.43 -8.60 -19.26
N ALA A 12 1.47 -7.70 -19.02
CA ALA A 12 0.05 -7.99 -19.22
C ALA A 12 -0.23 -8.46 -20.67
N GLU A 13 0.45 -7.86 -21.64
CA GLU A 13 0.38 -8.23 -23.06
C GLU A 13 0.93 -9.65 -23.31
N GLU A 14 2.10 -9.99 -22.75
CA GLU A 14 2.70 -11.33 -22.85
C GLU A 14 1.90 -12.41 -22.13
N ALA A 15 1.11 -12.03 -21.12
CA ALA A 15 0.19 -12.91 -20.41
C ALA A 15 -1.15 -13.09 -21.15
N GLY A 16 -1.41 -12.31 -22.19
CA GLY A 16 -2.71 -12.27 -22.89
C GLY A 16 -3.81 -11.61 -22.06
N TRP A 17 -3.45 -10.83 -21.05
CA TRP A 17 -4.40 -10.14 -20.17
C TRP A 17 -4.78 -8.83 -20.85
N THR A 18 -5.89 -8.88 -21.58
CA THR A 18 -6.51 -7.68 -22.14
C THR A 18 -7.70 -7.30 -21.28
N ILE A 19 -7.73 -6.05 -20.83
CA ILE A 19 -8.89 -5.47 -20.15
C ILE A 19 -9.79 -4.90 -21.24
N SER A 20 -11.07 -5.26 -21.25
CA SER A 20 -12.04 -4.63 -22.14
C SER A 20 -12.24 -3.17 -21.72
N GLU A 21 -12.53 -2.29 -22.67
CA GLU A 21 -12.79 -0.86 -22.37
C GLU A 21 -13.92 -0.68 -21.35
N GLU A 22 -14.95 -1.53 -21.40
CA GLU A 22 -16.05 -1.53 -20.46
C GLU A 22 -15.59 -1.89 -19.04
N TYR A 23 -14.71 -2.89 -18.90
CA TYR A 23 -14.14 -3.27 -17.61
C TYR A 23 -13.16 -2.21 -17.10
N GLY A 24 -12.43 -1.53 -17.99
CA GLY A 24 -11.59 -0.38 -17.66
C GLY A 24 -12.40 0.75 -17.02
N LYS A 25 -13.52 1.15 -17.65
CA LYS A 25 -14.43 2.18 -17.08
C LYS A 25 -14.98 1.80 -15.71
N LYS A 26 -15.27 0.52 -15.50
CA LYS A 26 -15.73 0.02 -14.21
C LYS A 26 -14.64 0.11 -13.14
N LEU A 27 -13.38 -0.20 -13.47
CA LEU A 27 -12.25 -0.05 -12.56
C LEU A 27 -12.03 1.43 -12.20
N ASP A 28 -12.07 2.32 -13.19
CA ASP A 28 -11.94 3.77 -12.96
C ASP A 28 -13.01 4.28 -11.99
N GLN A 29 -14.27 3.84 -12.14
CA GLN A 29 -15.35 4.18 -11.22
C GLN A 29 -15.08 3.66 -9.81
N MET A 30 -14.63 2.41 -9.66
CA MET A 30 -14.31 1.84 -8.34
C MET A 30 -13.21 2.64 -7.62
N PHE A 31 -12.19 3.09 -8.35
CA PHE A 31 -11.14 3.94 -7.79
C PHE A 31 -11.64 5.34 -7.43
N ALA A 32 -12.52 5.93 -8.24
CA ALA A 32 -13.14 7.21 -7.94
C ALA A 32 -14.00 7.15 -6.67
N ASP A 33 -14.81 6.12 -6.53
CA ASP A 33 -15.66 5.88 -5.36
C ASP A 33 -14.81 5.69 -4.11
N PHE A 34 -13.80 4.82 -4.17
CA PHE A 34 -12.88 4.59 -3.06
C PHE A 34 -12.16 5.87 -2.61
N ASN A 35 -11.64 6.67 -3.56
CA ASN A 35 -10.97 7.92 -3.23
C ASN A 35 -11.94 8.95 -2.64
N THR A 36 -13.19 8.96 -3.10
CA THR A 36 -14.23 9.83 -2.54
C THR A 36 -14.49 9.46 -1.08
N ASP A 37 -14.67 8.17 -0.79
CA ASP A 37 -14.90 7.68 0.57
C ASP A 37 -13.69 7.95 1.49
N ARG A 38 -12.48 7.64 1.00
CA ARG A 38 -11.23 7.88 1.73
C ARG A 38 -11.05 9.36 2.05
N ASN A 39 -11.31 10.25 1.10
CA ASN A 39 -11.13 11.70 1.30
C ASN A 39 -12.27 12.33 2.11
N ALA A 40 -13.45 11.70 2.15
CA ALA A 40 -14.57 12.11 2.99
C ALA A 40 -14.36 11.73 4.46
N MET A 41 -13.56 10.71 4.75
CA MET A 41 -13.11 10.39 6.09
C MET A 41 -11.89 11.25 6.45
N LEU A 42 -12.04 12.13 7.45
CA LEU A 42 -10.88 12.67 8.15
C LEU A 42 -10.07 11.49 8.69
N PRO A 43 -8.73 11.49 8.58
CA PRO A 43 -7.92 10.42 9.17
C PRO A 43 -8.32 10.30 10.64
N GLU A 44 -8.64 9.09 11.07
CA GLU A 44 -8.91 8.85 12.49
C GLU A 44 -7.71 9.37 13.28
N SER A 45 -7.99 10.17 14.31
CA SER A 45 -6.93 10.71 15.15
C SER A 45 -6.16 9.54 15.76
N THR A 46 -4.89 9.40 15.39
CA THR A 46 -3.97 8.38 15.92
C THR A 46 -3.66 8.59 17.40
N THR A 47 -4.22 9.62 18.04
CA THR A 47 -4.12 9.90 19.49
C THR A 47 -4.59 8.76 20.39
N GLY A 48 -5.23 7.72 19.85
CA GLY A 48 -5.61 6.50 20.56
C GLY A 48 -4.62 5.33 20.47
N LEU A 49 -3.60 5.36 19.60
CA LEU A 49 -2.59 4.30 19.51
C LEU A 49 -1.51 4.46 20.59
N ARG A 50 -1.93 4.63 21.85
CA ARG A 50 -1.04 4.44 22.99
C ARG A 50 -0.77 2.93 23.12
N GLY A 51 0.38 2.49 22.62
CA GLY A 51 1.00 1.22 23.03
C GLY A 51 0.63 -0.04 22.26
N ARG A 52 0.17 0.04 21.00
CA ARG A 52 0.01 -1.17 20.14
C ARG A 52 1.22 -1.52 19.30
N PHE A 53 2.22 -0.64 19.24
CA PHE A 53 3.54 -0.96 18.73
C PHE A 53 4.47 -0.99 19.93
N GLY A 54 4.81 -2.19 20.39
CA GLY A 54 5.87 -2.38 21.38
C GLY A 54 7.23 -2.10 20.74
N GLY A 55 8.29 -1.96 21.55
CA GLY A 55 9.66 -1.80 21.04
C GLY A 55 10.09 -2.91 20.06
N ASP A 56 9.48 -4.10 20.18
CA ASP A 56 9.67 -5.23 19.26
C ASP A 56 9.03 -5.02 17.89
N ASP A 57 7.92 -4.29 17.78
CA ASP A 57 7.24 -4.01 16.50
C ASP A 57 7.97 -2.94 15.68
N LEU A 58 8.89 -2.20 16.32
CA LEU A 58 9.77 -1.22 15.69
C LEU A 58 11.12 -1.84 15.28
N ALA A 59 11.41 -3.08 15.68
CA ALA A 59 12.64 -3.77 15.32
C ALA A 59 12.74 -3.93 13.79
N GLY A 60 13.81 -3.37 13.19
CA GLY A 60 14.01 -3.36 11.74
C GLY A 60 13.35 -2.19 10.99
N THR A 61 12.66 -1.28 11.70
CA THR A 61 12.24 0.04 11.16
C THR A 61 13.13 1.18 11.65
N GLU A 62 14.19 0.85 12.41
CA GLU A 62 15.16 1.82 12.90
C GLU A 62 15.79 2.58 11.73
N TYR A 63 15.52 3.88 11.70
CA TYR A 63 16.25 4.82 10.87
C TYR A 63 17.60 5.07 11.53
N GLU A 64 18.71 4.96 10.79
CA GLU A 64 20.04 5.33 11.29
C GLU A 64 19.98 6.78 11.82
N GLY A 65 20.02 6.94 13.15
CA GLY A 65 19.99 8.24 13.82
C GLY A 65 18.79 8.52 14.74
N TRP A 66 17.89 7.56 14.99
CA TRP A 66 16.89 7.73 16.05
C TRP A 66 17.50 7.49 17.44
N THR A 67 17.55 8.53 18.27
CA THR A 67 17.79 8.43 19.71
C THR A 67 16.49 8.80 20.43
N SER A 68 16.00 7.94 21.31
CA SER A 68 14.89 8.31 22.20
C SER A 68 15.36 9.42 23.14
N ASP A 69 14.72 10.58 23.08
CA ASP A 69 14.85 11.56 24.16
C ASP A 69 14.38 10.88 25.45
N SER A 70 15.34 10.68 26.36
CA SER A 70 15.14 10.01 27.63
C SER A 70 14.63 11.04 28.64
N ASP A 71 13.44 10.81 29.20
CA ASP A 71 13.02 11.35 30.50
C ASP A 71 13.18 10.27 31.57
#